data_AF-A0A925G972-F1
#
_entry.id   AF-A0A925G972-F1
#
_cell.length_a   1.000
_cell.length_b   1.000
_cell.length_c   1.000
_cell.angle_alpha   90.00
_cell.angle_beta   90.00
_cell.angle_gamma   90.00
#
_symmetry.space_group_name_H-M   'P 1'
#
loop_
_entity.id
_entity.type
_entity.pdbx_description
1 polymer ?
#
loop_
_entity_poly.entity_id
_entity_poly.type
_entity_poly.pdbx_seq_one_letter_code
_entity_poly.pdbx_strand_id
1 'polypeptide(L)'
;MSELDSALLVLEDGRSFRGRSWGAAGEVCGEMVFNTSMSGYQEVLTDPSYAGQIVCMTYPLIGNYGVTEKDAESSRPWVEGFVVREASRMASNWRAEETLDAYLKRWNIVAIDHIDTRALVRHIRDKGAMRACLSTVELDEAILLEKALNSPAMENRELASVVTCREPYEFAAAGEERFHVVCYDFG
;
A
#
# COMPACT_ATOMS: atom_id res chain seq x y z
N MET A 1 15.87 -7.28 19.78
CA MET A 1 15.38 -7.31 18.38
C MET A 1 16.60 -7.65 17.54
N SER A 2 16.58 -8.76 16.79
CA SER A 2 17.66 -9.04 15.84
C SER A 2 17.63 -7.99 14.74
N GLU A 3 18.78 -7.61 14.19
CA GLU A 3 18.88 -6.65 13.08
C GLU A 3 18.03 -7.05 11.85
N LEU A 4 17.72 -8.35 11.72
CA LEU A 4 16.95 -8.95 10.61
C LEU A 4 15.47 -8.54 10.54
N ASP A 5 14.90 -7.97 11.60
CA ASP A 5 13.49 -7.57 11.63
C ASP A 5 13.30 -6.04 11.54
N SER A 6 14.32 -5.28 11.16
CA SER A 6 14.25 -3.81 11.14
C SER A 6 13.75 -3.26 9.82
N ALA A 7 12.94 -2.20 9.88
CA ALA A 7 12.54 -1.44 8.70
C ALA A 7 12.60 0.06 8.98
N LEU A 8 12.83 0.83 7.93
CA LEU A 8 12.98 2.27 7.97
C LEU A 8 12.13 2.91 6.86
N LEU A 9 11.32 3.88 7.26
CA LEU A 9 10.60 4.76 6.36
C LEU A 9 11.20 6.16 6.46
N VAL A 10 11.58 6.76 5.33
CA VAL A 10 12.12 8.12 5.26
C VAL A 10 11.29 8.96 4.30
N LEU A 11 10.83 10.12 4.76
CA LEU A 11 10.11 11.11 3.97
C LEU A 11 11.10 12.06 3.29
N GLU A 12 10.69 12.69 2.18
CA GLU A 12 11.55 13.61 1.42
C GLU A 12 12.00 14.86 2.20
N ASP A 13 11.35 15.20 3.30
CA ASP A 13 11.76 16.28 4.19
C ASP A 13 12.76 15.83 5.28
N GLY A 14 13.23 14.59 5.20
CA GLY A 14 14.19 13.98 6.10
C GLY A 14 13.58 13.37 7.35
N ARG A 15 12.27 13.48 7.57
CA ARG A 15 11.63 12.84 8.73
C ARG A 15 11.61 11.32 8.54
N SER A 16 12.10 10.60 9.55
CA SER A 16 12.24 9.14 9.51
C SER A 16 11.41 8.43 10.58
N PHE A 17 10.99 7.19 10.28
CA PHE A 17 10.23 6.33 11.16
C PHE A 17 10.83 4.92 11.13
N ARG A 18 11.32 4.46 12.28
CA ARG A 18 11.81 3.09 12.47
C ARG A 18 10.68 2.20 12.96
N GLY A 19 10.63 1.00 12.42
CA GLY A 19 9.63 -0.01 12.74
C GLY A 19 10.22 -1.40 12.53
N ARG A 20 9.33 -2.38 12.37
CA ARG A 20 9.73 -3.75 12.05
C ARG A 20 9.33 -4.12 10.64
N SER A 21 10.19 -4.88 10.00
CA SER A 21 9.94 -5.46 8.68
C SER A 21 8.71 -6.38 8.74
N TRP A 22 7.83 -6.23 7.77
CA TRP A 22 6.62 -7.02 7.62
C TRP A 22 6.27 -7.17 6.13
N GLY A 23 5.66 -8.28 5.73
CA GLY A 23 5.48 -8.57 4.30
C GLY A 23 6.79 -8.95 3.61
N ALA A 24 6.99 -8.49 2.37
CA ALA A 24 8.17 -8.82 1.58
C ALA A 24 9.40 -8.00 1.99
N ALA A 25 10.58 -8.61 1.90
CA ALA A 25 11.83 -7.88 2.07
C ALA A 25 12.17 -7.10 0.80
N GLY A 26 12.56 -5.85 0.94
CA GLY A 26 12.94 -5.03 -0.19
C GLY A 26 12.97 -3.54 0.14
N GLU A 27 12.93 -2.75 -0.92
CA GLU A 27 12.94 -1.30 -0.87
C GLU A 27 12.04 -0.75 -1.97
N VAL A 28 11.21 0.23 -1.62
CA VAL A 28 10.24 0.86 -2.52
C VAL A 28 10.20 2.36 -2.27
N CYS A 29 9.97 3.12 -3.32
CA CYS A 29 9.74 4.57 -3.24
C CYS A 29 8.36 4.88 -3.83
N GLY A 30 7.68 5.86 -3.25
CA GLY A 30 6.39 6.32 -3.73
C GLY A 30 5.92 7.56 -2.99
N GLU A 31 4.75 8.05 -3.35
CA GLU A 31 4.11 9.12 -2.60
C GLU A 31 3.47 8.56 -1.32
N MET A 32 3.80 9.17 -0.18
CA MET A 32 3.25 8.79 1.10
C MET A 32 1.85 9.39 1.28
N VAL A 33 0.86 8.51 1.41
CA VAL A 33 -0.54 8.86 1.68
C VAL A 33 -1.06 8.15 2.92
N PHE A 34 -2.23 8.54 3.39
CA PHE A 34 -2.89 7.86 4.51
C PHE A 34 -4.36 7.60 4.22
N ASN A 35 -4.87 6.51 4.79
CA ASN A 35 -6.26 6.12 4.70
C ASN A 35 -6.90 6.01 6.10
N THR A 36 -8.07 6.63 6.24
CA THR A 36 -8.84 6.70 7.51
C THR A 36 -9.80 5.53 7.74
N SER A 37 -9.91 4.62 6.78
CA SER A 37 -10.77 3.45 6.88
C SER A 37 -10.30 2.53 8.01
N MET A 38 -11.27 2.07 8.81
CA MET A 38 -11.02 1.14 9.93
C MET A 38 -11.10 -0.33 9.50
N SER A 39 -11.65 -0.59 8.33
CA SER A 39 -11.79 -1.88 7.67
C SER A 39 -11.51 -1.69 6.18
N GLY A 40 -11.46 -2.78 5.43
CA GLY A 40 -11.29 -2.72 3.98
C GLY A 40 -9.84 -2.58 3.54
N TYR A 41 -8.88 -3.11 4.31
CA TYR A 41 -7.47 -2.95 3.97
C TYR A 41 -7.07 -3.75 2.72
N GLN A 42 -7.78 -4.83 2.37
CA GLN A 42 -7.48 -5.61 1.17
C GLN A 42 -7.95 -4.87 -0.08
N GLU A 43 -9.12 -4.26 0.01
CA GLU A 43 -9.73 -3.39 -0.98
C GLU A 43 -8.79 -2.20 -1.24
N VAL A 44 -8.27 -1.56 -0.19
CA VAL A 44 -7.24 -0.50 -0.31
C VAL A 44 -5.97 -1.01 -0.98
N LEU A 45 -5.49 -2.21 -0.65
CA LEU A 45 -4.29 -2.77 -1.29
C LEU A 45 -4.50 -3.02 -2.79
N THR A 46 -5.71 -3.39 -3.20
CA THR A 46 -6.07 -3.81 -4.56
C THR A 46 -6.74 -2.74 -5.41
N ASP A 47 -6.93 -1.53 -4.87
CA ASP A 47 -7.44 -0.37 -5.60
C ASP A 47 -6.34 0.22 -6.51
N PRO A 48 -6.54 0.27 -7.84
CA PRO A 48 -5.61 0.84 -8.81
C PRO A 48 -5.19 2.29 -8.53
N SER A 49 -6.04 3.05 -7.83
CA SER A 49 -5.79 4.45 -7.47
C SER A 49 -4.55 4.64 -6.62
N TYR A 50 -4.08 3.60 -5.92
CA TYR A 50 -2.87 3.64 -5.10
C TYR A 50 -1.58 3.25 -5.86
N ALA A 51 -1.64 3.09 -7.19
CA ALA A 51 -0.44 2.91 -7.99
C ALA A 51 0.58 4.04 -7.74
N GLY A 52 1.84 3.71 -7.48
CA GLY A 52 2.86 4.70 -7.15
C GLY A 52 2.79 5.28 -5.72
N GLN A 53 1.90 4.77 -4.86
CA GLN A 53 1.70 5.28 -3.50
C GLN A 53 2.11 4.26 -2.43
N ILE A 54 2.68 4.77 -1.34
CA ILE A 54 2.89 4.05 -0.09
C ILE A 54 1.77 4.43 0.86
N VAL A 55 0.96 3.45 1.28
CA VAL A 55 -0.27 3.72 2.02
C VAL A 55 -0.09 3.46 3.51
N CYS A 56 -0.36 4.49 4.31
CA CYS A 56 -0.45 4.38 5.76
C CYS A 56 -1.89 4.18 6.25
N MET A 57 -2.16 3.08 6.93
CA MET A 57 -3.45 2.90 7.62
C MET A 57 -3.44 3.61 8.97
N THR A 58 -4.47 4.43 9.20
CA THR A 58 -4.65 5.12 10.49
C THR A 58 -5.17 4.19 11.59
N TYR A 59 -5.98 3.18 11.24
CA TYR A 59 -6.49 2.22 12.21
C TYR A 59 -5.34 1.33 12.70
N PRO A 60 -5.17 1.16 14.03
CA PRO A 60 -3.92 0.66 14.55
C PRO A 60 -3.66 -0.82 14.29
N LEU A 61 -4.71 -1.64 14.22
CA LEU A 61 -4.57 -3.09 14.07
C LEU A 61 -5.02 -3.53 12.67
N ILE A 62 -4.08 -3.94 11.82
CA ILE A 62 -4.34 -4.31 10.43
C ILE A 62 -4.02 -5.79 10.18
N GLY A 63 -4.84 -6.47 9.38
CA GLY A 63 -4.69 -7.92 9.10
C GLY A 63 -5.53 -8.83 10.01
N ASN A 64 -6.39 -8.26 10.87
CA ASN A 64 -7.19 -9.01 11.84
C ASN A 64 -8.17 -10.01 11.22
N TYR A 65 -8.69 -9.74 10.01
CA TYR A 65 -9.61 -10.65 9.31
C TYR A 65 -8.96 -11.44 8.17
N GLY A 66 -7.63 -11.39 8.02
CA GLY A 66 -6.93 -12.03 6.90
C GLY A 66 -7.30 -11.41 5.56
N VAL A 67 -7.21 -12.19 4.49
CA VAL A 67 -7.65 -11.81 3.15
C VAL A 67 -8.42 -12.96 2.49
N THR A 68 -9.20 -12.64 1.48
CA THR A 68 -9.94 -13.59 0.64
C THR A 68 -10.01 -13.09 -0.79
N GLU A 69 -9.97 -13.97 -1.78
CA GLU A 69 -10.05 -13.56 -3.20
C GLU A 69 -11.33 -12.78 -3.53
N LYS A 70 -12.40 -12.95 -2.75
CA LYS A 70 -13.68 -12.27 -2.96
C LYS A 70 -13.69 -10.78 -2.61
N ASP A 71 -12.71 -10.31 -1.84
CA ASP A 71 -12.61 -8.92 -1.39
C ASP A 71 -11.52 -8.15 -2.19
N ALA A 72 -11.02 -8.72 -3.30
CA ALA A 72 -10.10 -8.01 -4.18
C ALA A 72 -10.87 -7.14 -5.19
N GLU A 73 -10.57 -5.84 -5.22
CA GLU A 73 -11.18 -4.89 -6.16
C GLU A 73 -10.55 -4.97 -7.57
N SER A 74 -9.35 -5.54 -7.67
CA SER A 74 -8.69 -5.75 -8.96
C SER A 74 -7.84 -7.02 -8.95
N SER A 75 -7.21 -7.30 -10.09
CA SER A 75 -6.44 -8.54 -10.32
C SER A 75 -5.16 -8.65 -9.47
N ARG A 76 -4.69 -7.56 -8.87
CA ARG A 76 -3.45 -7.51 -8.07
C ARG A 76 -3.46 -6.34 -7.07
N PRO A 77 -2.60 -6.35 -6.04
CA PRO A 77 -2.34 -5.15 -5.28
C PRO A 77 -1.58 -4.11 -6.11
N TRP A 78 -1.91 -2.84 -5.91
CA TRP A 78 -1.32 -1.70 -6.65
C TRP A 78 -0.46 -0.78 -5.80
N VAL A 79 -0.55 -0.89 -4.47
CA VAL A 79 0.30 -0.11 -3.56
C VAL A 79 1.79 -0.42 -3.81
N GLU A 80 2.64 0.59 -3.70
CA GLU A 80 4.10 0.39 -3.73
C GLU A 80 4.60 -0.15 -2.38
N GLY A 81 3.97 0.28 -1.29
CA GLY A 81 4.32 -0.17 0.06
C GLY A 81 3.21 0.08 1.07
N PHE A 82 3.33 -0.55 2.23
CA PHE A 82 2.26 -0.55 3.23
C PHE A 82 2.75 -0.29 4.65
N VAL A 83 2.03 0.57 5.38
CA VAL A 83 2.56 1.24 6.57
C VAL A 83 1.50 1.18 7.68
N VAL A 84 1.76 0.40 8.75
CA VAL A 84 0.76 0.14 9.80
C VAL A 84 1.32 0.31 11.20
N ARG A 85 0.44 0.55 12.19
CA ARG A 85 0.86 0.64 13.60
C ARG A 85 1.17 -0.74 14.16
N GLU A 86 0.28 -1.70 13.98
CA GLU A 86 0.42 -3.06 14.47
C GLU A 86 -0.17 -4.04 13.45
N ALA A 87 0.68 -4.96 12.96
CA ALA A 87 0.23 -6.05 12.12
C ALA A 87 -0.31 -7.19 12.98
N SER A 88 -1.52 -7.66 12.66
CA SER A 88 -2.11 -8.82 13.33
C SER A 88 -1.30 -10.08 13.04
N ARG A 89 -0.96 -10.83 14.09
CA ARG A 89 -0.20 -12.08 13.99
C ARG A 89 -1.03 -13.24 13.47
N MET A 90 -2.36 -13.12 13.51
CA MET A 90 -3.31 -14.13 13.05
C MET A 90 -4.48 -13.48 12.34
N ALA A 91 -5.10 -14.23 11.43
CA ALA A 91 -6.38 -13.89 10.84
C ALA A 91 -7.49 -14.60 11.62
N SER A 92 -8.54 -13.89 12.00
CA SER A 92 -9.71 -14.44 12.69
C SER A 92 -11.00 -13.98 12.02
N ASN A 93 -11.33 -14.62 10.90
CA ASN A 93 -12.57 -14.44 10.18
C ASN A 93 -12.92 -15.74 9.45
N TRP A 94 -14.21 -16.10 9.41
CA TRP A 94 -14.66 -17.32 8.74
C TRP A 94 -14.43 -17.31 7.22
N ARG A 95 -14.25 -16.12 6.63
CA ARG A 95 -13.90 -15.91 5.22
C ARG A 95 -12.40 -15.94 4.94
N ALA A 96 -11.55 -15.90 5.98
CA ALA A 96 -10.12 -15.78 5.78
C ALA A 96 -9.54 -17.01 5.09
N GLU A 97 -8.89 -16.80 3.94
CA GLU A 97 -8.21 -17.85 3.17
C GLU A 97 -6.71 -17.85 3.43
N GLU A 98 -6.12 -16.69 3.72
CA GLU A 98 -4.72 -16.55 4.13
C GLU A 98 -4.52 -15.35 5.09
N THR A 99 -3.34 -15.28 5.70
CA THR A 99 -2.95 -14.13 6.52
C THR A 99 -2.47 -12.97 5.65
N LEU A 100 -2.61 -11.74 6.15
CA LEU A 100 -2.15 -10.57 5.42
C LEU A 100 -0.61 -10.57 5.21
N ASP A 101 0.17 -11.09 6.18
CA ASP A 101 1.62 -11.24 5.99
C ASP A 101 1.96 -12.15 4.80
N ALA A 102 1.27 -13.29 4.70
CA ALA A 102 1.45 -14.22 3.58
C ALA A 102 1.05 -13.58 2.24
N TYR A 103 -0.06 -12.83 2.21
CA TYR A 103 -0.50 -12.10 1.03
C TYR A 103 0.53 -11.06 0.57
N LEU A 104 1.03 -10.22 1.47
CA LEU A 104 2.04 -9.21 1.14
C LEU A 104 3.32 -9.84 0.61
N LYS A 105 3.79 -10.95 1.21
CA LYS A 105 4.95 -11.72 0.72
C LYS A 105 4.70 -12.32 -0.66
N ARG A 106 3.52 -12.91 -0.89
CA ARG A 106 3.13 -13.52 -2.17
C ARG A 106 3.17 -12.51 -3.31
N TRP A 107 2.77 -11.27 -3.04
CA TRP A 107 2.73 -10.18 -4.02
C TRP A 107 3.97 -9.28 -4.01
N ASN A 108 5.00 -9.62 -3.24
CA ASN A 108 6.23 -8.83 -3.08
C ASN A 108 5.99 -7.38 -2.60
N ILE A 109 4.98 -7.16 -1.74
CA ILE A 109 4.69 -5.85 -1.16
C ILE A 109 5.53 -5.64 0.09
N VAL A 110 6.35 -4.59 0.08
CA VAL A 110 7.19 -4.19 1.22
C VAL A 110 6.31 -3.47 2.24
N ALA A 111 6.36 -3.90 3.50
CA ALA A 111 5.58 -3.29 4.56
C ALA A 111 6.37 -3.08 5.86
N ILE A 112 5.87 -2.16 6.68
CA ILE A 112 6.44 -1.81 7.98
C ILE A 112 5.35 -1.75 9.04
N ASP A 113 5.64 -2.36 10.20
CA ASP A 113 4.78 -2.27 11.38
C ASP A 113 5.51 -1.59 12.57
N HIS A 114 4.81 -1.36 13.68
CA HIS A 114 5.33 -0.77 14.93
C HIS A 114 5.79 0.70 14.85
N ILE A 115 5.42 1.40 13.80
CA ILE A 115 5.63 2.84 13.63
C ILE A 115 4.53 3.65 14.33
N ASP A 116 4.83 4.90 14.68
CA ASP A 116 3.81 5.85 15.15
C ASP A 116 3.06 6.44 13.95
N THR A 117 2.05 5.70 13.46
CA THR A 117 1.21 6.14 12.34
C THR A 117 0.48 7.44 12.63
N ARG A 118 0.19 7.76 13.91
CA ARG A 118 -0.44 9.03 14.27
C ARG A 118 0.51 10.20 14.07
N ALA A 119 1.78 10.06 14.45
CA ALA A 119 2.80 11.07 14.20
C ALA A 119 3.05 11.26 12.70
N LEU A 120 3.10 10.17 11.93
CA LEU A 120 3.21 10.19 10.47
C LEU A 120 2.04 10.91 9.80
N VAL A 121 0.80 10.51 10.13
CA VAL A 121 -0.41 11.08 9.52
C VAL A 121 -0.57 12.56 9.87
N ARG A 122 -0.26 12.96 11.11
CA ARG A 122 -0.25 14.39 11.47
C ARG A 122 0.74 15.17 10.63
N HIS A 123 1.92 14.61 10.40
CA HIS A 123 2.95 15.24 9.58
C HIS A 123 2.49 15.45 8.13
N ILE A 124 1.99 14.39 7.49
CA ILE A 124 1.48 14.44 6.11
C ILE A 124 0.30 15.40 6.01
N ARG A 125 -0.62 15.38 6.98
CA ARG A 125 -1.77 16.30 6.99
C ARG A 125 -1.34 17.78 7.08
N ASP A 126 -0.29 18.06 7.85
CA ASP A 126 0.18 19.43 8.06
C ASP A 126 1.12 19.92 6.94
N LYS A 127 1.79 19.01 6.21
CA LYS A 127 2.79 19.32 5.17
C LYS A 127 2.38 19.00 3.73
N GLY A 128 1.32 18.21 3.54
CA GLY A 128 0.93 17.64 2.25
C GLY A 128 1.48 16.23 2.03
N ALA A 129 0.93 15.54 1.03
CA ALA A 129 1.51 14.31 0.50
C ALA A 129 2.90 14.60 -0.06
N MET A 130 3.81 13.64 0.10
CA MET A 130 5.23 13.85 -0.20
C MET A 130 5.89 12.52 -0.53
N ARG A 131 7.02 12.56 -1.24
CA ARG A 131 7.75 11.34 -1.58
C ARG A 131 8.32 10.69 -0.31
N ALA A 132 8.40 9.37 -0.34
CA ALA A 132 8.99 8.58 0.71
C ALA A 132 9.68 7.34 0.15
N CYS A 133 10.65 6.84 0.90
CA CYS A 133 11.30 5.57 0.66
C CYS A 133 11.11 4.67 1.88
N LEU A 134 10.60 3.46 1.63
CA LEU A 134 10.42 2.40 2.61
C LEU A 134 11.41 1.28 2.31
N SER A 135 12.19 0.88 3.31
CA SER A 135 13.18 -0.19 3.17
C SER A 135 13.23 -1.12 4.37
N THR A 136 13.42 -2.40 4.10
CA THR A 136 13.70 -3.44 5.11
C THR A 136 15.13 -3.98 5.00
N VAL A 137 15.94 -3.41 4.11
CA VAL A 137 17.31 -3.87 3.81
C VAL A 137 18.34 -2.78 4.00
N GLU A 138 18.00 -1.55 3.64
CA GLU A 138 18.79 -0.35 3.86
C GLU A 138 18.21 0.41 5.07
N LEU A 139 19.06 0.76 6.02
CA LEU A 139 18.66 1.38 7.29
C LEU A 139 19.40 2.71 7.55
N ASP A 140 20.20 3.17 6.59
CA ASP A 140 20.80 4.49 6.55
C ASP A 140 19.79 5.55 6.07
N GLU A 141 19.52 6.52 6.93
CA GLU A 141 18.53 7.58 6.66
C GLU A 141 18.95 8.49 5.50
N ALA A 142 20.24 8.75 5.32
CA ALA A 142 20.74 9.63 4.26
C ALA A 142 20.60 8.96 2.89
N ILE A 143 20.89 7.65 2.80
CA ILE A 143 20.73 6.88 1.56
C ILE A 143 19.25 6.81 1.16
N LEU A 144 18.35 6.52 2.11
CA LEU A 144 16.91 6.46 1.81
C LEU A 144 16.32 7.83 1.48
N LEU A 145 16.80 8.90 2.11
CA LEU A 145 16.41 10.27 1.78
C LEU A 145 16.79 10.61 0.34
N GLU A 146 18.02 10.29 -0.08
CA GLU A 146 18.46 10.50 -1.46
C GLU A 146 17.57 9.74 -2.45
N LYS A 147 17.22 8.48 -2.14
CA LYS A 147 16.31 7.68 -2.97
C LYS A 147 14.91 8.28 -3.03
N ALA A 148 14.35 8.73 -1.92
CA ALA A 148 13.06 9.41 -1.88
C ALA A 148 13.06 10.68 -2.76
N LEU A 149 14.13 11.49 -2.67
CA LEU A 149 14.29 12.72 -3.46
C LEU A 149 14.51 12.47 -4.96
N ASN A 150 15.11 11.33 -5.32
CA ASN A 150 15.30 10.90 -6.71
C ASN A 150 14.10 10.13 -7.28
N SER A 151 13.13 9.76 -6.44
CA SER A 151 11.92 9.08 -6.91
C SER A 151 11.02 10.03 -7.72
N PRO A 152 10.32 9.52 -8.75
CA PRO A 152 9.37 10.32 -9.52
C PRO A 152 8.30 10.93 -8.62
N ALA A 153 8.02 12.23 -8.81
CA ALA A 153 6.87 12.86 -8.18
C ALA A 153 5.57 12.27 -8.72
N MET A 154 4.51 12.29 -7.90
CA MET A 154 3.17 11.91 -8.33
C MET A 154 2.58 12.93 -9.31
N GLU A 155 2.89 14.21 -9.11
CA GLU A 155 2.37 15.30 -9.93
C GLU A 155 2.77 15.11 -11.41
N ASN A 156 1.78 15.15 -12.30
CA ASN A 156 1.92 14.91 -13.74
C ASN A 156 2.42 13.50 -14.13
N ARG A 157 2.42 12.53 -13.20
CA ARG A 157 2.72 11.14 -13.52
C ARG A 157 1.52 10.52 -14.23
N GLU A 158 1.76 9.99 -15.43
CA GLU A 158 0.72 9.26 -16.14
C GLU A 158 0.64 7.82 -15.60
N LEU A 159 -0.34 7.56 -14.73
CA LEU A 159 -0.58 6.26 -14.12
C LEU A 159 -1.77 5.53 -14.76
N ALA A 160 -2.70 6.22 -15.42
CA ALA A 160 -3.90 5.60 -16.00
C ALA A 160 -3.51 4.54 -17.05
N SER A 161 -2.51 4.82 -17.88
CA SER A 161 -1.92 3.90 -18.86
C SER A 161 -1.19 2.70 -18.25
N VAL A 162 -0.79 2.80 -16.96
CA VAL A 162 -0.15 1.70 -16.23
C VAL A 162 -1.19 0.74 -15.65
N VAL A 163 -2.37 1.27 -15.29
CA VAL A 163 -3.44 0.50 -14.62
C VAL A 163 -4.52 -0.01 -15.56
N THR A 164 -4.75 0.65 -16.70
CA THR A 164 -5.79 0.31 -17.69
C THR A 164 -5.65 -1.12 -18.26
N CYS A 165 -6.77 -1.68 -18.69
CA CYS A 165 -6.83 -2.91 -19.47
C CYS A 165 -6.02 -2.83 -20.78
N ARG A 166 -5.41 -3.95 -21.19
CA ARG A 166 -4.64 -4.04 -22.45
C ARG A 166 -5.53 -4.13 -23.69
N GLU A 167 -6.67 -4.80 -23.55
CA GLU A 167 -7.63 -5.01 -24.62
C GLU A 167 -9.04 -4.77 -24.06
N PRO A 168 -9.97 -4.20 -24.85
CA PRO A 168 -11.36 -4.05 -24.43
C PRO A 168 -11.97 -5.39 -24.09
N TYR A 169 -12.81 -5.41 -23.07
CA TYR A 169 -13.50 -6.61 -22.61
C TYR A 169 -14.92 -6.26 -22.17
N GLU A 170 -15.78 -7.27 -22.11
CA GLU A 170 -17.20 -7.09 -21.83
C GLU A 170 -17.57 -7.66 -20.46
N PHE A 171 -18.37 -6.90 -19.72
CA PHE A 171 -19.06 -7.40 -18.54
C PHE A 171 -20.49 -7.76 -18.91
N ALA A 172 -20.88 -9.00 -18.63
CA ALA A 172 -22.25 -9.44 -18.87
C ALA A 172 -23.23 -8.65 -17.99
N ALA A 173 -24.38 -8.28 -18.58
CA ALA A 173 -25.45 -7.64 -17.84
C ALA A 173 -25.95 -8.57 -16.71
N ALA A 174 -26.25 -7.98 -15.55
CA ALA A 174 -26.97 -8.67 -14.49
C ALA A 174 -28.45 -8.85 -14.91
N GLY A 175 -28.75 -9.95 -15.62
CA GLY A 175 -30.08 -10.26 -16.13
C GLY A 175 -30.29 -9.80 -17.57
N GLU A 176 -31.45 -9.21 -17.87
CA GLU A 176 -31.77 -8.73 -19.21
C GLU A 176 -30.97 -7.48 -19.58
N GLU A 177 -30.29 -7.50 -20.73
CA GLU A 177 -29.52 -6.37 -21.24
C GLU A 177 -30.47 -5.25 -21.72
N ARG A 178 -30.45 -4.12 -21.01
CA ARG A 178 -31.31 -2.95 -21.31
C ARG A 178 -30.54 -1.76 -21.90
N PHE A 179 -29.26 -1.66 -21.59
CA PHE A 179 -28.38 -0.56 -21.98
C PHE A 179 -27.00 -1.09 -22.32
N HIS A 180 -26.37 -0.50 -23.33
CA HIS A 180 -24.97 -0.73 -23.65
C HIS A 180 -24.18 0.50 -23.20
N VAL A 181 -23.29 0.30 -22.23
CA VAL A 181 -22.46 1.36 -21.63
C VAL A 181 -21.00 1.08 -21.96
N VAL A 182 -20.30 2.11 -22.43
CA VAL A 182 -18.85 2.07 -22.61
C VAL A 182 -18.21 2.75 -21.40
N CYS A 183 -17.41 1.99 -20.66
CA CYS A 183 -16.63 2.50 -19.54
C CYS A 183 -15.18 2.64 -19.97
N TYR A 184 -14.59 3.82 -19.77
CA TYR A 184 -13.15 3.99 -19.88
C TYR A 184 -12.51 3.49 -18.60
N ASP A 185 -11.63 2.49 -18.75
CA ASP A 185 -10.83 1.95 -17.66
C ASP A 185 -9.60 2.85 -17.44
N PHE A 186 -9.59 3.56 -16.32
CA PHE A 186 -8.44 4.34 -15.86
C PHE A 186 -7.88 3.80 -14.54
N GLY A 187 -8.18 2.53 -14.23
CA GLY A 187 -7.98 1.92 -12.91
C GLY A 187 -9.29 1.87 -12.12
#